data_AF-A0AAI9AH17-F1
#
_entry.id   AF-A0AAI9AH17-F1
#
_cell.length_a   1.000
_cell.length_b   1.000
_cell.length_c   1.000
_cell.angle_alpha   90.00
_cell.angle_beta   90.00
_cell.angle_gamma   90.00
#
_symmetry.space_group_name_H-M   'P 1'
#
loop_
_entity.id
_entity.type
_entity.pdbx_description
1 polymer ?
#
loop_
_entity_poly.entity_id
_entity_poly.type
_entity_poly.pdbx_seq_one_letter_code
_entity_poly.pdbx_strand_id
1 'polypeptide(L)'
;MFNVKITSFFSKIANNRKEQKYLKRLIENIENEELKLLIKKFLYASSFMEIEKFLKSQNIIDYQITPEDFQGTLNDLKEKIAFELNEALLKKYNS
;
A
#
# COMPACT_ATOMS: atom_id res chain seq x y z
N MET A 1 5.23 -4.80 22.75
CA MET A 1 4.17 -3.92 22.20
C MET A 1 4.84 -2.99 21.19
N PHE A 2 4.87 -3.35 19.90
CA PHE A 2 5.50 -2.53 18.85
C PHE A 2 4.41 -2.00 17.93
N ASN A 3 4.08 -0.73 18.13
CA ASN A 3 3.08 0.01 17.37
C ASN A 3 3.75 0.51 16.08
N VAL A 4 3.84 -0.35 15.05
CA VAL A 4 4.33 0.08 13.73
C VAL A 4 3.27 0.97 13.12
N LYS A 5 3.44 2.30 13.27
CA LYS A 5 2.56 3.27 12.65
C LYS A 5 2.62 3.08 11.13
N ILE A 6 1.44 2.92 10.54
CA ILE A 6 1.20 2.68 9.11
C ILE A 6 1.91 3.77 8.26
N THR A 7 2.06 4.98 8.80
CA THR A 7 2.82 6.10 8.21
C THR A 7 4.26 5.76 7.81
N SER A 8 4.93 4.85 8.52
CA SER A 8 6.32 4.45 8.22
C SER A 8 6.41 3.45 7.07
N PHE A 9 5.30 2.81 6.70
CA PHE A 9 5.26 1.76 5.69
C PHE A 9 5.19 2.31 4.27
N PHE A 10 4.28 3.25 4.01
CA PHE A 10 4.03 3.76 2.66
C PHE A 10 5.04 4.82 2.20
N SER A 11 5.63 5.56 3.15
CA SER A 11 6.74 6.51 2.89
C SER A 11 8.04 5.85 2.42
N LYS A 12 8.11 4.51 2.43
CA LYS A 12 9.31 3.71 2.11
C LYS A 12 9.10 2.76 0.93
N ILE A 13 8.04 2.92 0.13
CA ILE A 13 7.93 2.20 -1.15
C ILE A 13 9.09 2.67 -2.03
N ALA A 14 10.20 1.98 -1.92
CA ALA A 14 11.48 2.45 -2.41
C ALA A 14 12.08 1.44 -3.38
N ASN A 15 12.74 2.01 -4.40
CA ASN A 15 13.39 1.31 -5.50
C ASN A 15 14.64 0.48 -5.08
N ASN A 16 14.96 0.38 -3.78
CA ASN A 16 16.16 -0.28 -3.27
C ASN A 16 15.88 -1.57 -2.47
N ARG A 17 16.66 -2.62 -2.73
CA ARG A 17 16.53 -3.98 -2.17
C ARG A 17 16.60 -4.04 -0.64
N LYS A 18 17.37 -3.13 0.00
CA LYS A 18 17.46 -3.06 1.48
C LYS A 18 16.16 -2.57 2.11
N GLU A 19 15.51 -1.59 1.52
CA GLU A 19 14.25 -1.02 1.99
C GLU A 19 13.09 -2.00 1.77
N GLN A 20 13.08 -2.72 0.65
CA GLN A 20 12.12 -3.80 0.42
C GLN A 20 12.22 -4.93 1.47
N LYS A 21 13.43 -5.30 1.89
CA LYS A 21 13.62 -6.31 2.96
C LYS A 21 13.11 -5.80 4.30
N TYR A 22 13.30 -4.52 4.59
CA TYR A 22 12.78 -3.87 5.79
C TYR A 22 11.24 -3.80 5.77
N LEU A 23 10.64 -3.37 4.66
CA LEU A 23 9.18 -3.35 4.48
C LEU A 23 8.56 -4.74 4.63
N LYS A 24 9.15 -5.77 4.03
CA LYS A 24 8.70 -7.16 4.22
C LYS A 24 8.66 -7.57 5.69
N ARG A 25 9.69 -7.20 6.47
CA ARG A 25 9.71 -7.47 7.91
C ARG A 25 8.62 -6.73 8.67
N LEU A 26 8.34 -5.48 8.32
CA LEU A 26 7.25 -4.73 8.95
C LEU A 26 5.88 -5.39 8.69
N ILE A 27 5.64 -5.87 7.47
CA ILE A 27 4.39 -6.58 7.11
C ILE A 27 4.25 -7.89 7.88
N GLU A 28 5.34 -8.64 8.04
CA GLU A 28 5.28 -9.92 8.75
C GLU A 28 4.90 -9.76 10.23
N ASN A 29 5.13 -8.57 10.81
CA ASN A 29 4.77 -8.25 12.20
C ASN A 29 3.34 -7.68 12.37
N ILE A 30 2.56 -7.56 11.30
CA ILE A 30 1.16 -7.14 11.39
C ILE A 30 0.33 -8.32 11.91
N GLU A 31 -0.28 -8.17 13.09
CA GLU A 31 -1.12 -9.20 13.72
C GLU A 31 -2.45 -9.42 12.97
N ASN A 32 -2.95 -8.38 12.29
CA ASN A 32 -4.17 -8.47 11.49
C ASN A 32 -3.87 -9.11 10.12
N GLU A 33 -4.22 -10.40 9.98
CA GLU A 33 -3.98 -11.17 8.75
C GLU A 33 -4.70 -10.61 7.51
N GLU A 34 -5.90 -10.03 7.66
CA GLU A 34 -6.60 -9.39 6.53
C GLU A 34 -5.84 -8.16 6.03
N LEU A 35 -5.39 -7.31 6.95
CA LEU A 35 -4.58 -6.13 6.65
C LEU A 35 -3.24 -6.53 6.02
N LYS A 36 -2.61 -7.58 6.55
CA LYS A 36 -1.37 -8.14 6.03
C LYS A 36 -1.54 -8.63 4.58
N LEU A 37 -2.62 -9.35 4.29
CA LEU A 37 -2.93 -9.84 2.95
C LEU A 37 -3.21 -8.70 1.97
N LEU A 38 -3.95 -7.68 2.41
CA LEU A 38 -4.25 -6.48 1.63
C LEU A 38 -2.96 -5.74 1.24
N ILE A 39 -2.09 -5.48 2.21
CA ILE A 39 -0.81 -4.80 1.98
C ILE A 39 0.10 -5.62 1.05
N LYS A 40 0.14 -6.96 1.21
CA LYS A 40 0.89 -7.84 0.30
C LYS A 40 0.37 -7.74 -1.13
N LYS A 41 -0.95 -7.84 -1.33
CA LYS A 41 -1.57 -7.72 -2.67
C LYS A 41 -1.17 -6.40 -3.35
N PHE A 42 -1.22 -5.29 -2.61
CA PHE A 42 -0.82 -4.00 -3.13
C PHE A 42 0.68 -3.91 -3.49
N LEU A 43 1.56 -4.34 -2.59
CA LEU A 43 3.00 -4.27 -2.82
C LEU A 43 3.44 -5.11 -4.01
N TYR A 44 2.88 -6.33 -4.14
CA TYR A 44 3.25 -7.26 -5.20
C TYR A 44 2.60 -6.93 -6.55
N ALA A 45 1.67 -5.98 -6.61
CA ALA A 45 1.13 -5.50 -7.88
C ALA A 45 2.26 -4.86 -8.72
N SER A 46 2.51 -5.45 -9.89
CA SER A 46 3.58 -5.16 -10.82
C SER A 46 3.09 -4.57 -12.14
N SER A 47 1.77 -4.39 -12.29
CA SER A 47 1.13 -3.79 -13.46
C SER A 47 -0.07 -2.91 -13.06
N PHE A 48 -0.45 -2.00 -13.95
CA PHE A 48 -1.66 -1.18 -13.80
C PHE A 48 -2.92 -2.04 -13.62
N MET A 49 -3.00 -3.17 -14.35
CA MET A 49 -4.12 -4.11 -14.24
C MET A 49 -4.18 -4.77 -12.85
N GLU A 50 -3.04 -5.12 -12.26
CA GLU A 50 -2.98 -5.66 -10.90
C GLU A 50 -3.36 -4.61 -9.85
N ILE A 51 -2.99 -3.35 -10.07
CA ILE A 51 -3.42 -2.22 -9.23
C ILE A 51 -4.93 -2.00 -9.33
N GLU A 52 -5.51 -2.03 -10.53
CA GLU A 52 -6.97 -1.97 -10.69
C GLU A 52 -7.67 -3.12 -9.96
N LYS A 53 -7.17 -4.35 -10.12
CA LYS A 53 -7.72 -5.53 -9.44
C LYS A 53 -7.62 -5.37 -7.92
N PHE A 54 -6.50 -4.84 -7.43
CA PHE A 54 -6.31 -4.53 -6.02
C PHE A 54 -7.38 -3.54 -5.55
N LEU A 55 -7.53 -2.40 -6.23
CA LEU A 55 -8.49 -1.35 -5.87
C LEU A 55 -9.93 -1.87 -5.84
N LYS A 56 -10.32 -2.71 -6.80
CA LYS A 56 -11.64 -3.37 -6.85
C LYS A 56 -11.85 -4.42 -5.76
N SER A 57 -10.77 -4.98 -5.21
CA SER A 57 -10.84 -6.06 -4.21
C SER A 57 -10.85 -5.60 -2.76
N GLN A 58 -10.58 -4.31 -2.51
CA GLN A 58 -10.48 -3.72 -1.18
C GLN A 58 -11.60 -2.70 -0.97
N ASN A 59 -12.02 -2.52 0.28
CA ASN A 59 -13.11 -1.59 0.66
C ASN A 59 -12.62 -0.50 1.65
N ILE A 60 -11.36 -0.10 1.55
CA ILE A 60 -10.70 0.85 2.47
C ILE A 60 -10.65 2.25 1.87
N ILE A 61 -10.31 2.33 0.58
CA ILE A 61 -10.25 3.59 -0.18
C ILE A 61 -11.15 3.49 -1.40
N ASP A 62 -11.75 4.62 -1.79
CA ASP A 62 -12.48 4.74 -3.06
C ASP A 62 -11.61 5.52 -4.07
N TYR A 63 -10.53 4.88 -4.50
CA TYR A 63 -9.60 5.47 -5.45
C TYR A 63 -9.98 5.08 -6.87
N GLN A 64 -10.25 6.07 -7.72
CA GLN A 64 -10.53 5.88 -9.14
C GLN A 64 -9.31 6.27 -9.96
N ILE A 65 -8.79 5.32 -10.74
CA ILE A 65 -7.67 5.58 -11.65
C ILE A 65 -8.16 6.49 -12.78
N THR A 66 -7.47 7.60 -12.98
CA THR A 66 -7.80 8.59 -14.00
C THR A 66 -6.88 8.48 -15.22
N PRO A 67 -7.24 9.06 -16.37
CA PRO A 67 -6.34 9.13 -17.54
C PRO A 67 -4.97 9.76 -17.25
N GLU A 68 -4.90 10.68 -16.28
CA GLU A 68 -3.65 11.34 -15.87
C GLU A 68 -2.69 10.36 -15.18
N ASP A 69 -3.20 9.35 -14.50
CA ASP A 69 -2.38 8.35 -13.81
C ASP A 69 -1.63 7.43 -14.79
N PHE A 70 -2.11 7.31 -16.03
CA PHE A 70 -1.43 6.61 -17.10
C PHE A 70 -0.32 7.42 -17.77
N GLN A 71 -0.24 8.74 -17.50
CA GLN A 71 0.84 9.59 -18.02
C GLN A 71 2.13 9.44 -17.19
N GLY A 72 2.01 8.96 -15.94
CA GLY A 72 3.14 8.69 -15.04
C GLY A 72 3.65 7.24 -15.12
N THR A 73 4.60 6.91 -14.25
CA THR A 73 5.06 5.53 -14.07
C THR A 73 4.12 4.76 -13.14
N LEU A 74 4.16 3.43 -13.20
CA LEU A 74 3.44 2.58 -12.24
C LEU A 74 3.82 2.89 -10.78
N ASN A 75 5.08 3.28 -10.54
CA ASN A 75 5.54 3.65 -9.21
C ASN A 75 4.86 4.93 -8.72
N ASP A 76 4.69 5.94 -9.58
CA ASP A 76 4.01 7.18 -9.24
C ASP A 76 2.54 6.90 -8.84
N LEU A 77 1.85 6.03 -9.59
CA LEU A 77 0.50 5.59 -9.23
C LEU A 77 0.49 4.84 -7.90
N LYS A 78 1.45 3.94 -7.66
CA LYS A 78 1.56 3.22 -6.39
C LYS A 78 1.83 4.18 -5.23
N GLU A 79 2.63 5.23 -5.39
CA GLU A 79 2.86 6.22 -4.34
C GLU A 79 1.57 6.99 -3.99
N LYS A 80 0.78 7.40 -4.98
CA LYS A 80 -0.53 8.05 -4.73
C LYS A 80 -1.49 7.14 -3.97
N ILE A 81 -1.66 5.89 -4.43
CA ILE A 81 -2.56 4.92 -3.79
C ILE A 81 -2.07 4.56 -2.38
N ALA A 82 -0.76 4.41 -2.21
CA ALA A 82 -0.11 4.15 -0.93
C ALA A 82 -0.43 5.24 0.09
N PHE A 83 -0.38 6.51 -0.31
CA PHE A 83 -0.71 7.64 0.54
C PHE A 83 -2.17 7.59 1.01
N GLU A 84 -3.12 7.42 0.09
CA GLU A 84 -4.55 7.33 0.43
C GLU A 84 -4.85 6.12 1.33
N LEU A 85 -4.26 4.96 1.00
CA LEU A 85 -4.43 3.74 1.77
C LEU A 85 -3.88 3.89 3.20
N ASN A 86 -2.73 4.56 3.34
CA ASN A 86 -2.16 4.88 4.65
C ASN A 86 -3.12 5.71 5.51
N GLU A 87 -3.62 6.82 4.95
CA GLU A 87 -4.50 7.75 5.66
C GLU A 87 -5.80 7.07 6.10
N ALA A 88 -6.42 6.29 5.23
CA ALA A 88 -7.64 5.56 5.54
C ALA A 88 -7.41 4.48 6.63
N LEU A 89 -6.30 3.76 6.55
CA LEU A 89 -5.93 2.77 7.56
C LEU A 89 -5.65 3.41 8.93
N LEU A 90 -4.95 4.55 8.96
CA LEU A 90 -4.67 5.26 10.22
C LEU A 90 -5.95 5.72 10.91
N LYS A 91 -6.93 6.23 10.14
CA LYS A 91 -8.24 6.63 10.67
C LYS A 91 -9.01 5.44 11.23
N LYS A 92 -8.98 4.30 10.52
CA LYS A 92 -9.72 3.09 10.87
C LYS A 92 -9.15 2.35 12.09
N TYR A 93 -7.83 2.39 12.29
CA TYR A 93 -7.14 1.57 13.30
C TYR A 93 -6.48 2.36 14.46
N ASN A 94 -6.44 3.71 14.42
CA ASN A 94 -6.05 4.54 15.57
C ASN A 94 -7.23 5.23 16.26
N SER A 95 -8.48 4.86 15.96
CA SER A 95 -9.67 5.30 16.70
C SER A 95 -10.06 4.26 17.75
#